data_AF-A0A967SHZ6-F1
#
_entry.id   AF-A0A967SHZ6-F1
#
_cell.length_a   1.000
_cell.length_b   1.000
_cell.length_c   1.000
_cell.angle_alpha   90.00
_cell.angle_beta   90.00
_cell.angle_gamma   90.00
#
_symmetry.space_group_name_H-M   'P 1'
#
loop_
_entity.id
_entity.type
_entity.pdbx_description
1 polymer ?
#
loop_
_entity_poly.entity_id
_entity_poly.type
_entity_poly.pdbx_seq_one_letter_code
_entity_poly.pdbx_strand_id
1 'polypeptide(L)'
;MELFRRIDASGLPPMVANRARLEVERLRALGTVAPQATDIREYLDWLLSLPWARTATGGVDTLDLEEVEQALDRELLGLDEPKDRLLDLLAVTRLKGDLSGP
;
A
#
# COMPACT_ATOMS: atom_id res chain seq x y z
N MET A 1 -4.08 25.64 4.15
CA MET A 1 -3.83 25.58 2.68
C MET A 1 -2.99 24.37 2.33
N GLU A 2 -1.90 24.11 3.06
CA GLU A 2 -1.00 22.98 2.80
C GLU A 2 -1.65 21.59 2.85
N LEU A 3 -2.44 21.27 3.87
CA LEU A 3 -3.08 19.95 3.98
C LEU A 3 -4.06 19.65 2.83
N PHE A 4 -4.83 20.64 2.38
CA PHE A 4 -5.71 20.46 1.22
C PHE A 4 -4.91 20.18 -0.06
N ARG A 5 -3.79 20.88 -0.24
CA ARG A 5 -2.90 20.64 -1.37
C ARG A 5 -2.29 19.24 -1.35
N ARG A 6 -1.89 18.76 -0.16
CA ARG A 6 -1.39 17.38 0.02
C ARG A 6 -2.47 16.36 -0.33
N ILE A 7 -3.69 16.52 0.17
CA ILE A 7 -4.85 15.65 -0.15
C ILE A 7 -5.05 15.54 -1.67
N ASP A 8 -5.01 16.67 -2.37
CA ASP A 8 -5.22 16.69 -3.82
C ASP A 8 -4.05 16.05 -4.60
N ALA A 9 -2.83 16.10 -4.06
CA ALA A 9 -1.64 15.52 -4.67
C ALA A 9 -1.44 14.03 -4.35
N SER A 10 -2.04 13.50 -3.28
CA SER A 10 -1.82 12.13 -2.79
C SER A 10 -2.50 11.04 -3.61
N GLY A 11 -3.36 11.39 -4.58
CA GLY A 11 -4.09 10.41 -5.40
C GLY A 11 -5.08 9.57 -4.59
N LEU A 12 -5.69 10.16 -3.56
CA LEU A 12 -6.64 9.50 -2.68
C LEU A 12 -7.91 9.09 -3.45
N PRO A 13 -8.49 7.91 -3.17
CA PRO A 13 -9.82 7.58 -3.66
C PRO A 13 -10.85 8.62 -3.22
N PRO A 14 -11.92 8.90 -4.00
CA PRO A 14 -12.85 10.00 -3.72
C PRO A 14 -13.46 9.96 -2.32
N MET A 15 -13.83 8.77 -1.83
CA MET A 15 -14.36 8.58 -0.48
C MET A 15 -13.36 9.00 0.60
N VAL A 16 -12.09 8.61 0.43
CA VAL A 16 -11.01 8.89 1.38
C VAL A 16 -10.66 10.38 1.35
N ALA A 17 -10.57 10.98 0.18
CA ALA A 17 -10.33 12.41 0.02
C ALA A 17 -11.41 13.25 0.72
N ASN A 18 -12.70 12.88 0.54
CA ASN A 18 -13.81 13.57 1.19
C ASN A 18 -13.71 13.49 2.72
N ARG A 19 -13.35 12.31 3.26
CA ARG A 19 -13.16 12.16 4.72
C ARG A 19 -11.98 12.98 5.22
N ALA A 20 -10.85 12.96 4.52
CA ALA A 20 -9.66 13.74 4.89
C ALA A 20 -9.98 15.24 4.93
N ARG A 21 -10.74 15.75 3.95
CA ARG A 21 -11.16 17.16 3.92
C ARG A 21 -12.04 17.54 5.11
N LEU A 22 -12.97 16.66 5.52
CA LEU A 22 -13.81 16.88 6.70
C LEU A 22 -12.97 16.97 7.98
N GLU A 23 -11.98 16.09 8.15
CA GLU A 23 -11.09 16.13 9.31
C GLU A 23 -10.19 17.38 9.30
N VAL A 24 -9.76 17.88 8.13
CA VAL A 24 -9.05 19.16 8.03
C VAL A 24 -9.94 20.33 8.47
N GLU A 25 -11.21 20.34 8.10
CA GLU A 25 -12.16 21.37 8.56
C GLU A 25 -12.39 21.27 10.07
N ARG A 26 -12.53 20.05 10.61
CA ARG A 26 -12.62 19.82 12.06
C ARG A 26 -11.38 20.31 12.80
N LEU A 27 -10.20 20.06 12.24
CA LEU A 27 -8.92 20.53 12.78
C LEU A 27 -8.82 22.06 12.76
N ARG A 28 -9.42 22.75 11.78
CA ARG A 28 -9.46 24.22 11.76
C ARG A 28 -10.39 24.78 12.83
N ALA A 29 -11.50 24.11 13.09
CA ALA A 29 -12.45 24.51 14.13
C ALA A 29 -11.87 24.30 15.54
N LEU A 30 -11.02 23.27 15.71
CA LEU A 30 -10.29 23.02 16.94
C LEU A 30 -9.06 23.94 17.03
N GLY A 31 -8.96 24.73 18.11
CA GLY A 31 -7.75 25.50 18.39
C GLY A 31 -6.51 24.60 18.50
N THR A 32 -5.34 25.13 18.16
CA THR A 32 -4.07 24.38 18.04
C THR A 32 -3.57 23.72 19.32
N VAL A 33 -4.14 24.04 20.47
CA VAL A 33 -3.72 23.57 21.80
C VAL A 33 -4.60 22.41 22.31
N ALA A 34 -5.69 22.08 21.61
CA ALA A 34 -6.57 21.00 22.02
C ALA A 34 -5.90 19.62 21.75
N PRO A 35 -5.92 18.67 22.69
CA PRO A 35 -5.39 17.31 22.47
C PRO A 35 -5.97 16.62 21.22
N GLN A 36 -7.26 16.84 20.96
CA GLN A 36 -7.97 16.33 19.78
C GLN A 36 -7.40 16.86 18.45
N ALA A 37 -6.77 18.04 18.45
CA ALA A 37 -6.14 18.60 17.26
C ALA A 37 -4.84 17.85 16.92
N THR A 38 -4.12 17.31 17.92
CA THR A 38 -2.95 16.46 17.71
C THR A 38 -3.36 15.13 17.08
N ASP A 39 -4.37 14.46 17.64
CA ASP A 39 -4.87 13.18 17.13
C ASP A 39 -5.30 13.27 15.65
N ILE A 40 -6.00 14.35 15.28
CA ILE A 40 -6.44 14.57 13.89
C ILE A 40 -5.25 14.82 12.96
N ARG A 41 -4.21 15.54 13.41
CA ARG A 41 -3.00 15.75 12.60
C ARG A 41 -2.26 14.44 12.36
N GLU A 42 -2.09 13.64 13.42
CA GLU A 42 -1.45 12.34 13.32
C GLU A 42 -2.22 11.42 12.35
N TYR A 43 -3.55 11.35 12.48
CA TYR A 43 -4.39 10.61 11.54
C TYR A 43 -4.19 11.07 10.10
N LEU A 44 -4.21 12.38 9.84
CA LEU A 44 -4.04 12.93 8.49
C LEU A 44 -2.63 12.66 7.95
N ASP A 45 -1.59 12.76 8.77
CA ASP A 45 -0.22 12.47 8.34
C ASP A 45 -0.03 11.00 7.99
N TRP A 46 -0.57 10.08 8.81
CA TRP A 46 -0.61 8.66 8.48
C TRP A 46 -1.34 8.42 7.17
N LEU A 47 -2.56 8.95 7.02
CA LEU A 47 -3.37 8.78 5.82
C LEU A 47 -2.65 9.26 4.55
N LEU A 48 -1.96 10.40 4.62
CA LEU A 48 -1.26 11.01 3.49
C LEU A 48 0.12 10.40 3.20
N SER A 49 0.68 9.63 4.14
CA SER A 49 1.95 8.91 3.95
C SER A 49 1.81 7.65 3.10
N LEU A 50 0.60 7.12 2.96
CA LEU A 50 0.35 5.88 2.24
C LEU A 50 0.42 6.08 0.71
N PRO A 51 0.98 5.11 -0.02
CA PRO A 51 1.18 5.20 -1.47
C PRO A 51 -0.10 4.88 -2.27
N TRP A 52 -1.19 5.62 -2.05
CA TRP A 52 -2.53 5.36 -2.63
C TRP A 52 -2.55 5.20 -4.16
N ALA A 53 -1.74 5.98 -4.87
CA ALA A 53 -1.66 5.98 -6.32
C ALA A 53 -0.50 5.13 -6.89
N ARG A 54 0.31 4.48 -6.04
CA ARG A 54 1.43 3.66 -6.50
C ARG A 54 1.14 2.20 -6.22
N THR A 55 1.22 1.39 -7.26
CA THR A 55 1.37 -0.05 -7.16
C THR A 55 2.85 -0.41 -7.25
N ALA A 56 3.23 -1.61 -6.80
CA ALA A 56 4.60 -2.08 -6.97
C ALA A 56 4.97 -2.10 -8.45
N THR A 57 6.11 -1.47 -8.79
CA THR A 57 6.61 -1.39 -10.16
C THR A 57 6.89 -2.80 -10.69
N GLY A 58 6.16 -3.22 -11.73
CA GLY A 58 6.32 -4.51 -12.41
C GLY A 58 5.08 -5.40 -12.38
N GLY A 59 4.25 -5.33 -11.33
CA GLY A 59 3.14 -6.28 -11.17
C GLY A 59 3.61 -7.74 -11.13
N VAL A 60 2.67 -8.67 -11.03
CA VAL A 60 2.98 -10.11 -11.04
C VAL A 60 3.49 -10.56 -12.42
N ASP A 61 3.07 -9.86 -13.47
CA ASP A 61 3.36 -10.21 -14.86
C ASP A 61 4.85 -10.12 -15.23
N THR A 62 5.64 -9.35 -14.48
CA THR A 62 7.09 -9.24 -14.69
C THR A 62 7.91 -10.25 -13.86
N LEU A 63 7.28 -11.12 -13.08
CA LEU A 63 8.01 -12.08 -12.23
C LEU A 63 8.65 -13.20 -13.04
N ASP A 64 9.97 -13.21 -13.16
CA ASP A 64 10.70 -14.34 -13.71
C ASP A 64 10.76 -15.49 -12.68
N LEU A 65 10.07 -16.60 -12.97
CA LEU A 65 10.03 -17.74 -12.06
C LEU A 65 11.40 -18.42 -11.90
N GLU A 66 12.26 -18.35 -12.91
CA GLU A 66 13.60 -18.93 -12.84
C GLU A 66 14.50 -18.13 -11.89
N GLU A 67 14.40 -16.79 -11.92
CA GLU A 67 15.10 -15.94 -10.95
C GLU A 67 14.59 -16.18 -9.52
N VAL A 68 13.28 -16.40 -9.36
CA VAL A 68 12.66 -16.67 -8.05
C VAL A 68 13.13 -18.02 -7.49
N GLU A 69 13.14 -19.07 -8.31
CA GLU A 69 13.63 -20.39 -7.90
C GLU A 69 15.09 -20.33 -7.44
N GLN A 70 15.96 -19.69 -8.22
CA GLN A 70 17.38 -19.51 -7.87
C GLN A 70 17.56 -18.72 -6.58
N ALA A 71 16.75 -17.67 -6.35
CA ALA A 71 16.79 -16.90 -5.13
C ALA A 71 16.34 -17.72 -3.91
N LEU A 72 15.26 -18.50 -4.06
CA LEU A 72 14.74 -19.39 -3.02
C LEU A 72 15.77 -20.45 -2.63
N ASP A 73 16.47 -21.05 -3.59
CA ASP A 73 17.50 -22.05 -3.32
C ASP A 73 18.76 -21.48 -2.69
N ARG A 74 19.12 -20.25 -3.03
CA ARG A 74 20.27 -19.57 -2.44
C ARG A 74 20.02 -19.12 -1.01
N GLU A 75 18.82 -18.61 -0.71
CA GLU A 75 18.52 -17.95 0.56
C GLU A 75 17.85 -18.89 1.58
N LEU A 76 17.24 -19.99 1.12
CA LEU A 76 16.54 -20.95 1.97
C LEU A 76 17.06 -22.36 1.72
N LEU A 77 17.68 -22.97 2.74
CA LEU A 77 18.11 -24.36 2.71
C LEU A 77 16.93 -25.31 2.97
N GLY A 78 16.73 -26.28 2.06
CA GLY A 78 15.63 -27.24 2.11
C GLY A 78 14.28 -26.60 1.75
N LEU A 79 13.21 -27.08 2.37
CA LEU A 79 11.82 -26.64 2.13
C LEU A 79 11.33 -26.88 0.70
N ASP A 80 11.72 -28.00 0.09
CA ASP A 80 11.36 -28.34 -1.29
C ASP A 80 9.83 -28.27 -1.53
N GLU A 81 9.03 -28.91 -0.67
CA GLU A 81 7.57 -28.89 -0.80
C GLU A 81 6.95 -27.48 -0.63
N PRO A 82 7.33 -26.65 0.36
CA PRO A 82 6.90 -25.25 0.42
C PRO A 82 7.37 -24.39 -0.76
N LYS A 83 8.58 -24.61 -1.29
CA LYS A 83 9.13 -23.85 -2.42
C LYS A 83 8.37 -24.16 -3.70
N ASP A 84 8.13 -25.44 -3.99
CA ASP A 84 7.35 -25.86 -5.15
C ASP A 84 5.94 -25.25 -5.11
N ARG A 85 5.28 -25.28 -3.94
CA ARG A 85 3.96 -24.65 -3.78
C ARG A 85 3.96 -23.15 -4.00
N LEU A 86 5.02 -22.46 -3.57
CA LEU A 86 5.16 -21.02 -3.79
C LEU A 86 5.35 -20.73 -5.29
N LEU A 87 6.20 -21.51 -5.97
CA LEU A 87 6.40 -21.39 -7.42
C LEU A 87 5.11 -21.66 -8.19
N ASP A 88 4.35 -22.69 -7.83
CA ASP A 88 3.03 -23.00 -8.43
C ASP A 88 2.04 -21.84 -8.23
N LEU A 89 1.97 -21.30 -7.01
CA LEU A 89 1.13 -20.15 -6.72
C LEU A 89 1.52 -18.95 -7.59
N LEU A 90 2.81 -18.62 -7.66
CA LEU A 90 3.32 -17.51 -8.46
C LEU A 90 3.07 -17.73 -9.95
N ALA A 91 3.16 -18.96 -10.45
CA ALA A 91 2.85 -19.31 -11.84
C ALA A 91 1.37 -19.07 -12.17
N VAL A 92 0.44 -19.54 -11.33
CA VAL A 92 -1.00 -19.30 -11.50
C VAL A 92 -1.32 -17.81 -11.42
N THR A 93 -0.68 -17.12 -10.49
CA THR A 93 -0.88 -15.68 -10.27
C THR A 93 -0.40 -14.86 -11.46
N ARG A 94 0.76 -15.21 -12.03
CA ARG A 94 1.31 -14.61 -13.26
C ARG A 94 0.39 -14.83 -14.46
N LEU A 95 -0.26 -15.99 -14.56
CA LEU A 95 -1.23 -16.26 -15.63
C LEU A 95 -2.53 -15.47 -15.46
N LYS A 96 -2.99 -15.27 -14.22
CA LYS A 96 -4.20 -14.49 -13.92
C LYS A 96 -4.00 -12.98 -14.02
N GLY A 97 -2.76 -12.51 -13.82
CA GLY A 97 -2.42 -11.08 -13.78
C GLY A 97 -2.81 -10.36 -12.49
N ASP A 98 -3.13 -11.11 -11.43
CA ASP A 98 -3.48 -10.55 -10.11
C ASP A 98 -3.12 -11.53 -8.99
N LEU A 99 -2.62 -10.98 -7.87
CA LEU A 99 -2.21 -11.63 -6.60
C LEU A 99 -3.38 -12.13 -5.74
N SER A 100 -4.61 -11.99 -6.23
CA SER A 100 -5.77 -12.58 -5.59
C SER A 100 -5.58 -14.10 -5.51
N GLY A 101 -5.61 -14.62 -4.28
CA GLY A 101 -5.55 -16.06 -4.00
C GLY A 101 -6.64 -16.85 -4.76
N PRO A 102 -6.56 -18.18 -4.79
CA PRO A 102 -7.59 -19.02 -5.40
C PRO A 102 -9.00 -18.70 -4.91
#